data_AF-A0A3E4Q7Z3-F1
#
_entry.id   AF-A0A3E4Q7Z3-F1
#
_cell.length_a   1.000
_cell.length_b   1.000
_cell.length_c   1.000
_cell.angle_alpha   90.00
_cell.angle_beta   90.00
_cell.angle_gamma   90.00
#
_symmetry.space_group_name_H-M   'P 1'
#
loop_
_entity.id
_entity.type
_entity.pdbx_description
1 polymer ?
#
loop_
_entity_poly.entity_id
_entity_poly.type
_entity_poly.pdbx_seq_one_letter_code
_entity_poly.pdbx_strand_id
1 'polypeptide(L)' 'MLITVFTPTYNRAKLLPRLHKSLQVQTNKDFEWVIVDDGSTDNTKEVIDNIIIQQDNDFPIR' A
#
# COMPACT_ATOMS: atom_id res chain seq x y z
N MET A 1 -4.42 -14.95 12.49
CA MET A 1 -3.74 -13.96 13.36
C MET A 1 -3.50 -12.79 12.46
N LEU A 2 -4.13 -11.66 12.77
CA LEU A 2 -4.03 -10.47 11.92
C LEU A 2 -2.58 -9.98 11.88
N ILE A 3 -2.02 -9.86 10.67
CA ILE A 3 -0.70 -9.28 10.43
C ILE A 3 -0.89 -7.82 9.99
N THR A 4 -0.07 -6.91 10.49
CA THR A 4 0.00 -5.54 9.96
C THR A 4 1.25 -5.40 9.11
N VAL A 5 1.07 -5.18 7.81
CA VAL A 5 2.16 -4.77 6.92
C VAL A 5 2.29 -3.26 7.07
N PHE A 6 3.31 -2.78 7.78
CA PHE A 6 3.55 -1.35 7.98
C PHE A 6 4.61 -0.86 6.99
N THR A 7 4.27 0.14 6.16
CA THR A 7 5.14 0.67 5.10
C THR A 7 5.33 2.19 5.25
N PRO A 8 6.37 2.65 5.97
CA PRO A 8 6.79 4.04 5.89
C PRO A 8 7.38 4.30 4.49
N THR A 9 7.07 5.45 3.90
CA THR A 9 7.50 5.80 2.55
C THR A 9 7.89 7.27 2.43
N TYR A 10 8.88 7.54 1.57
CA TYR A 10 9.29 8.88 1.17
C TYR A 10 9.80 8.83 -0.28
N ASN A 11 9.18 9.59 -1.18
CA ASN A 11 9.46 9.65 -2.61
C ASN A 11 9.49 8.27 -3.31
N ARG A 12 8.47 7.44 -3.10
CA ARG A 12 8.38 6.06 -3.62
C ARG A 12 7.21 5.81 -4.57
N ALA A 13 6.66 6.84 -5.21
CA ALA A 13 5.56 6.72 -6.17
C ALA A 13 5.77 5.58 -7.19
N LYS A 14 7.01 5.38 -7.66
CA LYS A 14 7.35 4.36 -8.65
C LYS A 14 7.42 2.92 -8.11
N LEU A 15 7.56 2.73 -6.80
CA LEU A 15 7.75 1.41 -6.17
C LEU A 15 6.50 0.88 -5.49
N LEU A 16 5.63 1.76 -4.99
CA LEU A 16 4.39 1.37 -4.31
C LEU A 16 3.49 0.45 -5.16
N PRO A 17 3.32 0.65 -6.48
CA PRO A 17 2.50 -0.25 -7.29
C PRO A 17 3.05 -1.68 -7.35
N ARG A 18 4.38 -1.83 -7.36
CA ARG A 18 5.03 -3.16 -7.31
C ARG A 18 4.80 -3.83 -5.97
N LEU A 19 4.89 -3.09 -4.86
CA LEU A 19 4.61 -3.60 -3.53
C LEU A 19 3.13 -4.01 -3.41
N HIS A 20 2.19 -3.15 -3.82
CA HIS A 20 0.76 -3.45 -3.84
C HIS A 20 0.46 -4.76 -4.58
N LYS A 21 0.99 -4.91 -5.80
CA LYS A 21 0.85 -6.16 -6.58
C LYS A 21 1.41 -7.37 -5.83
N SER A 22 2.53 -7.22 -5.12
CA SER A 22 3.10 -8.32 -4.33
C SER A 22 2.23 -8.72 -3.14
N LEU A 23 1.51 -7.77 -2.53
CA LEU A 23 0.55 -8.00 -1.45
C LEU A 23 -0.74 -8.66 -2.00
N GLN A 24 -1.20 -8.21 -3.18
CA GLN A 24 -2.32 -8.83 -3.90
C GLN A 24 -2.09 -10.30 -4.28
N VAL A 25 -0.86 -10.77 -4.41
CA VAL A 25 -0.58 -12.20 -4.70
C VAL A 25 -0.21 -13.04 -3.46
N GLN A 26 -0.24 -12.47 -2.25
CA GLN A 26 0.00 -13.26 -1.03
C GLN A 26 -1.06 -14.34 -0.86
N THR A 27 -0.65 -15.53 -0.43
CA THR A 27 -1.55 -16.68 -0.20
C THR A 27 -2.38 -16.53 1.07
N ASN A 28 -1.90 -15.77 2.05
CA ASN A 28 -2.65 -15.40 3.25
C ASN A 28 -3.11 -13.94 3.14
N LYS A 29 -4.41 -13.69 3.27
CA LYS A 29 -5.05 -12.36 3.22
C LYS A 29 -5.48 -11.83 4.60
N ASP A 30 -5.20 -12.55 5.67
CA ASP A 30 -5.49 -12.13 7.06
C ASP A 30 -4.49 -11.07 7.53
N PHE A 31 -4.43 -9.94 6.81
CA PHE A 31 -3.57 -8.80 7.10
C PHE A 31 -4.24 -7.47 6.73
N GLU A 32 -3.73 -6.39 7.32
CA GLU A 32 -3.98 -5.02 6.85
C GLU A 32 -2.67 -4.38 6.38
N TRP A 33 -2.78 -3.46 5.41
CA TRP A 33 -1.63 -2.71 4.91
C TRP A 33 -1.76 -1.25 5.33
N VAL A 34 -0.84 -0.78 6.17
CA VAL A 34 -0.78 0.60 6.66
C VAL A 34 0.38 1.32 5.99
N ILE A 35 0.08 2.42 5.28
CA ILE A 35 1.07 3.22 4.56
C ILE A 35 1.20 4.58 5.25
N VAL A 36 2.43 4.98 5.59
CA VAL A 36 2.71 6.29 6.19
C VAL A 36 3.68 7.04 5.30
N ASP A 37 3.19 8.13 4.69
CA ASP A 37 4.02 9.03 3.89
C ASP A 37 4.72 10.08 4.78
N ASP A 38 6.05 10.09 4.74
CA ASP A 38 6.92 10.99 5.52
C ASP A 38 7.17 12.32 4.79
N GLY A 39 6.08 12.94 4.29
CA GLY A 39 6.14 14.22 3.59
C GLY A 39 6.82 14.17 2.22
N SER A 40 6.52 13.15 1.41
CA SER A 40 7.02 13.05 0.03
C SER A 40 6.79 14.33 -0.78
N THR A 41 7.74 14.63 -1.66
CA THR A 41 7.71 15.77 -2.59
C THR A 41 7.42 15.36 -4.03
N ASP A 42 7.38 14.06 -4.31
CA ASP A 42 6.92 13.50 -5.59
C ASP A 42 5.41 13.18 -5.55
N ASN A 43 4.92 12.44 -6.54
CA ASN A 43 3.51 12.04 -6.62
C ASN A 43 3.15 10.81 -5.76
N THR A 44 3.88 10.53 -4.67
CA THR A 44 3.61 9.39 -3.78
C THR A 44 2.18 9.42 -3.23
N LYS A 45 1.70 10.59 -2.79
CA LYS A 45 0.33 10.73 -2.28
C LYS A 45 -0.72 10.33 -3.31
N GLU A 46 -0.61 10.82 -4.55
CA GLU A 46 -1.54 10.46 -5.63
C GLU A 46 -1.52 8.95 -5.92
N VAL A 47 -0.34 8.32 -5.86
CA VAL A 47 -0.23 6.87 -6.03
C VAL A 47 -0.92 6.11 -4.90
N ILE A 48 -0.76 6.55 -3.65
CA ILE A 48 -1.45 5.96 -2.49
C ILE A 48 -2.98 6.10 -2.64
N ASP A 49 -3.47 7.30 -2.96
CA ASP A 49 -4.90 7.56 -3.14
C ASP A 49 -5.49 6.66 -4.24
N ASN A 50 -4.78 6.50 -5.36
CA ASN A 50 -5.19 5.61 -6.45
C ASN A 50 -5.20 4.12 -6.04
N ILE A 51 -4.29 3.68 -5.17
CA ILE A 51 -4.28 2.30 -4.65
C ILE A 51 -5.49 2.06 -3.74
N ILE A 52 -5.85 3.03 -2.89
CA ILE A 52 -6.97 2.90 -1.94
C ILE A 52 -8.32 2.85 -2.67
N ILE A 53 -8.50 3.65 -3.74
CA ILE A 53 -9.78 3.73 -4.48
C ILE A 53 -10.00 2.51 -5.39
N GLN A 54 -8.97 1.72 -5.70
CA GLN A 54 -9.13 0.51 -6.49
C GLN A 54 -10.10 -0.48 -5.82
N GLN A 55 -11.06 -0.97 -6.60
CA GLN A 55 -12.17 -1.82 -6.12
C GLN A 55 -11.76 -3.28 -5.82
N ASP A 56 -10.52 -3.66 -6.13
CA ASP A 56 -10.04 -5.06 -6.13
C ASP A 56 -8.99 -5.32 -5.03
N ASN A 57 -9.24 -4.77 -3.83
CA ASN A 57 -8.38 -4.96 -2.67
C ASN A 57 -9.00 -6.02 -1.73
N ASP A 58 -8.38 -7.19 -1.67
CA ASP A 58 -8.80 -8.31 -0.79
C ASP A 58 -8.48 -8.10 0.71
N PHE A 59 -7.85 -6.98 1.06
CA PHE A 59 -7.41 -6.65 2.41
C PHE A 59 -7.55 -5.14 2.67
N PRO A 60 -7.74 -4.71 3.93
CA PRO A 60 -7.82 -3.29 4.27
C PRO A 60 -6.51 -2.57 3.98
N ILE A 61 -6.61 -1.38 3.37
CA ILE A 61 -5.50 -0.44 3.18
C ILE A 61 -5.83 0.83 3.96
N ARG A 62 -4.88 1.32 4.75
CA ARG A 62 -5.02 2.52 5.60
C ARG A 62 -3.85 3.48 5.39
#